data_AF-A0A2D4HLZ5-F1
#
_entry.id   AF-A0A2D4HLZ5-F1
#
_cell.length_a   1.000
_cell.length_b   1.000
_cell.length_c   1.000
_cell.angle_alpha   90.00
_cell.angle_beta   90.00
_cell.angle_gamma   90.00
#
_symmetry.space_group_name_H-M   'P 1'
#
loop_
_entity.id
_entity.type
_entity.pdbx_description
1 polymer ?
#
loop_
_entity_poly.entity_id
_entity_poly.type
_entity_poly.pdbx_seq_one_letter_code
_entity_poly.pdbx_strand_id
1 'polypeptide(L)'
;IDAIEEDNPQCSQKAIIQARSSQITWLTSIILAEDVLTGQVLRCDAIVDVIHTINVVSTTKELYLEDSPLQLKIQARDSEGNTFSTLAGLPFEWTIVKTSETNEFSDFHNALQILKFSESTYIPPSYILEMEKVAKQGDIVLVSGMKTGSSKLKARIEETVYKHVPGAEVRLFILENIILNPAYDVYLLVGMSMQYKVMKIRQGKMTELIMPSDQYELQVQNSTLSPGGDTTWPVARLDQATCTVTALQRGQANLVLSHKSVSMQGASKLPNGTIFVVDPEYLGFSIHPGERWVLETERFYEITIEVYDKSINKVYLSEVRET
;
A
#
# COMPACT_ATOMS: atom_id res chain seq x y z
N ILE A 1 10.62 -30.35 29.31
CA ILE A 1 10.18 -31.03 28.08
C ILE A 1 9.00 -31.84 28.53
N ASP A 2 7.80 -31.37 28.27
CA ASP A 2 6.59 -32.13 28.59
C ASP A 2 5.98 -32.56 27.27
N ALA A 3 5.82 -33.88 27.09
CA ALA A 3 5.20 -34.47 25.93
C ALA A 3 3.68 -34.33 26.05
N ILE A 4 3.04 -33.81 25.01
CA ILE A 4 1.59 -33.79 24.90
C ILE A 4 1.20 -35.12 24.26
N GLU A 5 0.49 -35.96 25.02
CA GLU A 5 -0.01 -37.26 24.57
C GLU A 5 -1.25 -37.09 23.69
N GLU A 6 -1.23 -37.68 22.49
CA GLU A 6 -2.40 -38.35 21.91
C GLU A 6 -1.99 -39.42 20.88
N ASP A 7 -2.44 -40.65 21.14
CA ASP A 7 -2.59 -41.86 20.30
C ASP A 7 -1.40 -42.69 19.76
N ASN A 8 -0.24 -42.65 20.44
CA ASN A 8 0.63 -43.84 20.65
C ASN A 8 1.64 -43.51 21.77
N PRO A 9 1.64 -44.16 22.95
CA PRO A 9 2.41 -43.72 24.12
C PRO A 9 3.95 -43.77 23.98
N GLN A 10 4.48 -44.11 22.80
CA GLN A 10 5.93 -44.20 22.54
C GLN A 10 6.43 -43.37 21.34
N CYS A 11 5.58 -42.65 20.61
CA CYS A 11 6.01 -41.84 19.46
C CYS A 11 5.28 -40.51 19.41
N SER A 12 6.04 -39.41 19.27
CA SER A 12 5.51 -38.08 19.04
C SER A 12 6.00 -37.54 17.71
N GLN A 13 5.13 -36.81 17.00
CA GLN A 13 5.49 -36.12 15.75
C GLN A 13 6.02 -34.70 15.98
N LYS A 14 5.99 -34.20 17.23
CA LYS A 14 6.37 -32.83 17.57
C LYS A 14 7.12 -32.77 18.90
N ALA A 15 8.15 -31.93 18.96
CA ALA A 15 8.86 -31.58 20.18
C ALA A 15 8.73 -30.09 20.44
N ILE A 16 8.40 -29.72 21.69
CA ILE A 16 8.35 -28.32 22.12
C ILE A 16 9.64 -28.01 22.88
N ILE A 17 10.36 -27.01 22.38
CA ILE A 17 11.63 -26.57 22.96
C ILE A 17 11.38 -25.23 23.65
N GLN A 18 11.81 -25.11 24.89
CA GLN A 18 11.76 -23.85 25.64
C GLN A 18 13.17 -23.47 26.04
N ALA A 19 13.64 -22.31 25.59
CA ALA A 19 14.88 -21.73 26.07
C ALA A 19 14.67 -21.25 27.52
N ARG A 20 15.51 -21.73 28.44
CA ARG A 20 15.59 -21.23 29.82
C ARG A 20 17.01 -20.79 30.09
N SER A 21 17.31 -19.52 29.80
CA SER A 21 18.59 -18.91 30.14
C SER A 21 18.35 -17.66 30.97
N SER A 22 19.12 -17.52 32.04
CA SER A 22 19.20 -16.28 32.83
C SER A 22 20.32 -15.35 32.33
N GLN A 23 21.10 -15.79 31.33
CA GLN A 23 22.26 -15.07 30.80
C GLN A 23 22.18 -14.95 29.27
N ILE A 24 22.82 -13.89 28.75
CA ILE A 24 23.02 -13.67 27.33
C ILE A 24 24.17 -14.58 26.88
N THR A 25 23.88 -15.85 26.61
CA THR A 25 24.90 -16.83 26.21
C THR A 25 24.42 -17.65 25.02
N TRP A 26 25.38 -18.00 24.18
CA TRP A 26 25.18 -18.98 23.12
C TRP A 26 24.86 -20.34 23.76
N LEU A 27 23.66 -20.86 23.50
CA LEU A 27 23.26 -22.20 23.90
C LEU A 27 22.90 -23.01 22.67
N THR A 28 23.34 -24.26 22.62
CA THR A 28 23.00 -25.18 21.53
C THR A 28 22.46 -26.49 22.09
N SER A 29 21.41 -26.98 21.46
CA SER A 29 20.80 -28.27 21.75
C SER A 29 20.58 -29.01 20.43
N ILE A 30 21.02 -30.26 20.39
CA ILE A 30 20.81 -31.14 19.23
C ILE A 30 19.57 -31.99 19.52
N ILE A 31 18.60 -31.93 18.62
CA ILE A 31 17.37 -32.71 18.69
C ILE A 31 17.43 -33.76 17.59
N LEU A 32 17.27 -35.00 17.98
CA LEU A 32 17.22 -36.15 17.09
C LEU A 32 15.79 -36.71 17.11
N ALA A 33 15.22 -36.91 15.94
CA ALA A 33 13.96 -37.60 15.75
C ALA A 33 14.19 -38.81 14.85
N GLU A 34 13.89 -40.00 15.35
CA GLU A 34 14.06 -41.26 14.64
C GLU A 34 12.69 -41.78 14.21
N ASP A 35 12.55 -42.09 12.92
CA ASP A 35 11.43 -42.89 12.43
C ASP A 35 11.75 -44.37 12.66
N VAL A 36 11.08 -44.96 13.64
CA VAL A 36 11.26 -46.34 14.07
C VAL A 36 10.95 -47.39 12.98
N LEU A 37 10.17 -47.03 11.94
CA LEU A 37 9.83 -47.95 10.85
C LEU A 37 10.88 -47.95 9.74
N THR A 38 11.46 -46.80 9.42
CA THR A 38 12.44 -46.64 8.33
C THR A 38 13.89 -46.59 8.80
N GLY A 39 14.13 -46.38 10.10
CA GLY A 39 15.44 -46.16 10.69
C GLY A 39 16.05 -44.80 10.30
N GLN A 40 15.28 -43.90 9.68
CA GLN A 40 15.77 -42.58 9.32
C GLN A 40 15.83 -41.68 10.55
N VAL A 41 16.95 -40.97 10.71
CA VAL A 41 17.15 -40.00 11.79
C VAL A 41 17.19 -38.59 11.22
N LEU A 42 16.25 -37.75 11.65
CA LEU A 42 16.25 -36.32 11.44
C LEU A 42 17.02 -35.65 12.57
N ARG A 43 17.94 -34.76 12.22
CA ARG A 43 18.67 -33.92 13.16
C ARG A 43 18.26 -32.46 12.99
N CYS A 44 17.93 -31.81 14.09
CA CYS A 44 17.66 -30.39 14.16
C CYS A 44 18.52 -29.78 15.27
N ASP A 45 19.28 -28.75 14.93
CA ASP A 45 20.09 -28.01 15.90
C ASP A 45 19.31 -26.75 16.32
N ALA A 46 18.97 -26.67 17.61
CA ALA A 46 18.34 -25.49 18.20
C ALA A 46 19.40 -24.63 18.88
N ILE A 47 19.53 -23.39 18.41
CA ILE A 47 20.54 -22.44 18.88
C ILE A 47 19.83 -21.23 19.49
N VAL A 48 20.20 -20.87 20.72
CA VAL A 48 19.85 -19.61 21.36
C VAL A 48 21.07 -18.71 21.23
N ASP A 49 20.89 -17.56 20.61
CA ASP A 49 21.96 -16.61 20.34
C ASP A 49 21.55 -15.18 20.73
N VAL A 50 22.50 -14.24 20.64
CA VAL A 50 22.39 -12.87 21.09
C VAL A 50 21.90 -11.97 19.98
N ILE A 51 20.76 -11.33 20.20
CA ILE A 51 20.24 -10.32 19.28
C ILE A 51 21.15 -9.08 19.30
N HIS A 52 21.69 -8.71 18.14
CA HIS A 52 22.51 -7.51 17.98
C HIS A 52 21.72 -6.35 17.36
N THR A 53 20.84 -6.64 16.40
CA THR A 53 20.00 -5.64 15.74
C THR A 53 18.59 -6.16 15.48
N ILE A 54 17.61 -5.25 15.41
CA ILE A 54 16.23 -5.53 15.03
C ILE A 54 15.76 -4.57 13.94
N ASN A 55 14.90 -5.04 13.04
CA ASN A 55 14.29 -4.28 11.98
C ASN A 55 12.79 -4.59 11.88
N VAL A 56 11.98 -3.58 11.56
CA VAL A 56 10.56 -3.80 11.22
C VAL A 56 10.45 -4.19 9.75
N VAL A 57 9.89 -5.37 9.51
CA VAL A 57 9.58 -5.89 8.18
C VAL A 57 8.12 -5.58 7.86
N SER A 58 7.89 -5.05 6.67
CA SER A 58 6.56 -4.77 6.14
C SER A 58 6.49 -5.05 4.64
N THR A 59 5.31 -5.43 4.17
CA THR A 59 4.99 -5.55 2.75
C THR A 59 4.74 -4.19 2.09
N THR A 60 4.26 -3.21 2.86
CA THR A 60 3.97 -1.84 2.41
C THR A 60 4.24 -0.82 3.52
N LYS A 61 4.53 0.43 3.14
CA LYS A 61 4.61 1.57 4.08
C LYS A 61 3.37 2.46 4.01
N GLU A 62 2.40 2.07 3.20
CA GLU A 62 1.17 2.82 2.95
C GLU A 62 -0.03 2.05 3.50
N LEU A 63 -0.88 2.77 4.21
CA LEU A 63 -2.13 2.33 4.81
C LEU A 63 -3.26 3.17 4.20
N TYR A 64 -4.39 2.56 3.91
CA TYR A 64 -5.59 3.32 3.53
C TYR A 64 -6.51 3.51 4.73
N LEU A 65 -7.13 4.67 4.84
CA LEU A 65 -8.14 4.95 5.86
C LEU A 65 -9.29 3.96 5.75
N GLU A 66 -9.70 3.43 6.90
CA GLU A 66 -10.84 2.51 7.02
C GLU A 66 -10.65 1.19 6.23
N ASP A 67 -9.42 0.88 5.82
CA ASP A 67 -9.06 -0.39 5.19
C ASP A 67 -8.57 -1.41 6.23
N SER A 68 -8.29 -2.63 5.77
CA SER A 68 -7.76 -3.71 6.59
C SER A 68 -6.47 -3.31 7.31
N PRO A 69 -6.28 -3.71 8.57
CA PRO A 69 -5.05 -3.46 9.31
C PRO A 69 -3.80 -4.01 8.59
N LEU A 70 -2.67 -3.33 8.76
CA LEU A 70 -1.37 -3.81 8.31
C LEU A 70 -0.68 -4.59 9.42
N GLN A 71 -0.26 -5.80 9.10
CA GLN A 71 0.59 -6.60 9.97
C GLN A 71 2.06 -6.23 9.77
N LEU A 72 2.73 -5.91 10.87
CA LEU A 72 4.17 -5.65 10.93
C LEU A 72 4.84 -6.74 11.77
N LYS A 73 6.06 -7.12 11.37
CA LYS A 73 6.86 -8.12 12.08
C LYS A 73 8.27 -7.64 12.34
N ILE A 74 8.87 -8.05 13.46
CA ILE A 74 10.29 -7.86 13.73
C ILE A 74 11.13 -8.96 13.10
N GLN A 75 12.21 -8.56 12.45
CA GLN A 75 13.33 -9.42 12.09
C GLN A 75 14.53 -9.02 12.95
N ALA A 76 15.11 -9.98 13.68
CA ALA A 76 16.34 -9.77 14.42
C ALA A 76 17.54 -10.35 13.69
N ARG A 77 18.73 -9.81 13.95
CA ARG A 77 20.00 -10.32 13.47
C ARG A 77 21.06 -10.36 14.57
N ASP A 78 21.97 -11.32 14.46
CA ASP A 78 23.13 -11.47 15.33
C ASP A 78 24.25 -10.48 14.92
N SER A 79 25.41 -10.59 15.55
CA SER A 79 26.58 -9.76 15.25
C SER A 79 27.24 -10.04 13.89
N GLU A 80 26.98 -11.21 13.31
CA GLU A 80 27.49 -11.61 11.99
C GLU A 80 26.51 -11.26 10.85
N GLY A 81 25.29 -10.84 11.19
CA GLY A 81 24.23 -10.48 10.26
C GLY A 81 23.28 -11.64 9.91
N ASN A 82 23.38 -12.80 10.57
CA ASN A 82 22.46 -13.91 10.37
C ASN A 82 21.09 -13.58 10.96
N THR A 83 20.04 -14.08 10.32
CA THR A 83 18.65 -13.80 10.73
C THR A 83 18.15 -14.86 11.70
N PHE A 84 17.58 -14.43 12.81
CA PHE A 84 16.90 -15.33 13.75
C PHE A 84 15.68 -15.98 13.09
N SER A 85 15.54 -17.29 13.25
CA SER A 85 14.40 -18.05 12.72
C SER A 85 13.10 -17.76 13.48
N THR A 86 13.18 -17.42 14.76
CA THR A 86 12.03 -17.10 15.62
C THR A 86 12.40 -16.10 16.70
N LEU A 87 11.44 -15.27 17.09
CA LEU A 87 11.50 -14.35 18.24
C LEU A 87 10.38 -14.65 19.24
N ALA A 88 9.74 -15.82 19.10
CA ALA A 88 8.63 -16.23 19.94
C ALA A 88 9.05 -16.26 21.42
N GLY A 89 8.21 -15.69 22.27
CA GLY A 89 8.45 -15.59 23.71
C GLY A 89 9.13 -14.29 24.16
N LEU A 90 9.75 -13.53 23.26
CA LEU A 90 10.33 -12.22 23.60
C LEU A 90 9.26 -11.13 23.61
N PRO A 91 9.11 -10.37 24.71
CA PRO A 91 8.21 -9.23 24.76
C PRO A 91 8.83 -8.02 24.03
N PHE A 92 7.98 -7.35 23.24
CA PHE A 92 8.33 -6.11 22.55
C PHE A 92 7.41 -4.98 23.00
N GLU A 93 7.98 -3.79 23.13
CA GLU A 93 7.24 -2.55 23.31
C GLU A 93 7.07 -1.87 21.94
N TRP A 94 5.82 -1.75 21.48
CA TRP A 94 5.48 -0.99 20.28
C TRP A 94 4.92 0.38 20.66
N THR A 95 5.56 1.44 20.18
CA THR A 95 5.19 2.82 20.49
C THR A 95 5.04 3.66 19.24
N ILE A 96 4.03 4.51 19.24
CA ILE A 96 3.85 5.54 18.21
C ILE A 96 4.68 6.74 18.62
N VAL A 97 5.69 7.09 17.81
CA VAL A 97 6.58 8.20 18.09
C VAL A 97 5.85 9.51 17.85
N LYS A 98 5.66 10.29 18.92
CA LYS A 98 5.10 11.65 18.82
C LYS A 98 6.14 12.56 18.18
N THR A 99 5.80 13.13 17.02
CA THR A 99 6.66 14.13 16.37
C THR A 99 6.29 15.50 16.94
N SER A 100 7.23 16.18 17.58
CA SER A 100 7.05 17.49 18.25
C SER A 100 7.21 18.69 17.32
N GLU A 101 7.26 18.48 16.00
CA GLU A 101 7.51 19.52 15.01
C GLU A 101 6.21 19.92 14.33
N THR A 102 5.43 20.77 15.00
CA THR A 102 4.83 22.01 14.46
C THR A 102 3.86 22.58 15.49
N ASN A 103 4.16 23.79 15.94
CA ASN A 103 3.25 24.63 16.72
C ASN A 103 1.99 24.96 15.90
N GLU A 104 0.89 25.08 16.63
CA GLU A 104 -0.35 25.80 16.29
C GLU A 104 -1.28 25.13 15.26
N PHE A 105 -2.34 24.53 15.83
CA PHE A 105 -3.57 24.01 15.19
C PHE A 105 -3.47 22.68 14.43
N SER A 106 -3.62 21.57 15.16
CA SER A 106 -4.66 20.53 14.92
C SER A 106 -4.27 19.18 15.52
N ASP A 107 -5.29 18.38 15.83
CA ASP A 107 -5.25 17.05 16.46
C ASP A 107 -4.54 15.96 15.62
N PHE A 108 -3.25 16.14 15.33
CA PHE A 108 -2.40 15.15 14.66
C PHE A 108 -1.92 14.02 15.61
N HIS A 109 -2.30 14.09 16.87
CA HIS A 109 -2.10 12.97 17.79
C HIS A 109 -3.08 11.85 17.40
N ASN A 110 -2.52 10.72 16.93
CA ASN A 110 -3.19 9.45 16.64
C ASN A 110 -3.70 9.26 15.20
N ALA A 111 -2.92 9.62 14.19
CA ALA A 111 -3.19 9.18 12.80
C ALA A 111 -3.08 7.64 12.63
N LEU A 112 -2.36 6.98 13.52
CA LEU A 112 -2.15 5.53 13.55
C LEU A 112 -2.69 4.97 14.87
N GLN A 113 -3.26 3.78 14.84
CA GLN A 113 -3.65 3.01 16.01
C GLN A 113 -3.00 1.63 15.97
N ILE A 114 -2.51 1.15 17.12
CA ILE A 114 -2.10 -0.24 17.30
C ILE A 114 -3.33 -1.02 17.75
N LEU A 115 -3.62 -2.12 17.05
CA LEU A 115 -4.80 -2.95 17.29
C LEU A 115 -4.42 -4.24 18.02
N LYS A 116 -5.37 -4.73 18.81
CA LYS A 116 -5.32 -6.07 19.37
C LYS A 116 -5.73 -7.11 18.34
N PHE A 117 -5.15 -8.31 18.40
CA PHE A 117 -5.56 -9.37 17.48
C PHE A 117 -6.99 -9.84 17.77
N SER A 118 -7.40 -9.83 19.04
CA SER A 118 -8.78 -10.10 19.47
C SER A 118 -9.82 -9.12 18.89
N GLU A 119 -9.40 -7.95 18.45
CA GLU A 119 -10.27 -6.91 17.85
C GLU A 119 -10.30 -7.01 16.32
N SER A 120 -9.66 -8.03 15.73
CA SER A 120 -9.47 -8.18 14.29
C SER A 120 -9.90 -9.56 13.79
N THR A 121 -9.96 -9.72 12.47
CA THR A 121 -10.15 -11.03 11.81
C THR A 121 -8.84 -11.76 11.55
N TYR A 122 -7.70 -11.17 11.88
CA TYR A 122 -6.38 -11.76 11.66
C TYR A 122 -6.09 -12.84 12.71
N ILE A 123 -5.54 -13.95 12.26
CA ILE A 123 -5.18 -15.08 13.11
C ILE A 123 -3.66 -15.03 13.35
N PRO A 124 -3.20 -14.54 14.51
CA PRO A 124 -1.78 -14.55 14.84
C PRO A 124 -1.30 -15.95 15.24
N PRO A 125 0.03 -16.19 15.27
CA PRO A 125 0.59 -17.36 15.93
C PRO A 125 0.16 -17.47 17.40
N SER A 126 0.02 -18.69 17.91
CA SER A 126 -0.48 -18.95 19.28
C SER A 126 0.31 -18.21 20.37
N TYR A 127 1.64 -18.11 20.23
CA TYR A 127 2.48 -17.43 21.22
C TYR A 127 2.19 -15.92 21.33
N ILE A 128 1.70 -15.28 20.26
CA ILE A 128 1.29 -13.87 20.28
C ILE A 128 -0.03 -13.71 21.05
N LEU A 129 -0.98 -14.64 20.88
CA LEU A 129 -2.23 -14.65 21.64
C LEU A 129 -1.96 -14.80 23.14
N GLU A 130 -1.02 -15.68 23.51
CA GLU A 130 -0.63 -15.84 24.92
C GLU A 130 0.01 -14.57 25.49
N MET A 131 0.78 -13.81 24.70
CA MET A 131 1.31 -12.52 25.12
C MET A 131 0.19 -11.49 25.34
N GLU A 132 -0.79 -11.44 24.44
CA GLU A 132 -1.91 -10.50 24.53
C GLU A 132 -2.77 -10.73 25.79
N LYS A 133 -2.97 -11.99 26.19
CA LYS A 133 -3.67 -12.35 27.44
C LYS A 133 -3.01 -11.77 28.69
N VAL A 134 -1.68 -11.60 28.68
CA VAL A 134 -0.91 -11.00 29.77
C VAL A 134 -0.59 -9.52 29.53
N ALA A 135 -1.33 -8.87 28.63
CA ALA A 135 -1.17 -7.45 28.26
C ALA A 135 0.23 -7.10 27.74
N LYS A 136 0.90 -8.06 27.09
CA LYS A 136 2.19 -7.86 26.41
C LYS A 136 2.03 -7.95 24.90
N GLN A 137 2.98 -7.37 24.18
CA GLN A 137 3.07 -7.48 22.73
C GLN A 137 4.30 -8.28 22.35
N GLY A 138 4.22 -8.99 21.22
CA GLY A 138 5.32 -9.79 20.69
C GLY A 138 5.99 -9.16 19.48
N ASP A 139 6.69 -9.99 18.72
CA ASP A 139 7.39 -9.60 17.49
C ASP A 139 6.43 -9.24 16.33
N ILE A 140 5.11 -9.42 16.49
CA ILE A 140 4.10 -9.11 15.47
C ILE A 140 3.07 -8.15 16.06
N VAL A 141 2.70 -7.13 15.28
CA VAL A 141 1.66 -6.15 15.65
C VAL A 141 0.76 -5.83 14.46
N LEU A 142 -0.49 -5.48 14.75
CA LEU A 142 -1.42 -4.91 13.78
C LEU A 142 -1.52 -3.40 13.97
N VAL A 143 -1.50 -2.66 12.87
CA VAL A 143 -1.72 -1.21 12.88
C VAL A 143 -2.78 -0.80 11.87
N SER A 144 -3.61 0.17 12.24
CA SER A 144 -4.64 0.76 11.39
C SER A 144 -4.49 2.28 11.29
N GLY A 145 -4.92 2.83 10.16
CA GLY A 145 -4.97 4.27 9.93
C GLY A 145 -6.27 4.88 10.43
N MET A 146 -6.17 5.89 11.29
CA MET A 146 -7.31 6.63 11.83
C MET A 146 -7.53 7.97 11.14
N LYS A 147 -6.45 8.63 10.72
CA LYS A 147 -6.48 9.91 10.00
C LYS A 147 -5.36 9.96 8.95
N THR A 148 -5.59 10.65 7.85
CA THR A 148 -4.57 10.88 6.82
C THR A 148 -3.36 11.56 7.45
N GLY A 149 -2.16 11.10 7.12
CA GLY A 149 -0.92 11.67 7.63
C GLY A 149 0.24 10.69 7.63
N SER A 150 1.36 11.09 8.23
CA SER A 150 2.52 10.23 8.40
C SER A 150 2.78 9.97 9.87
N SER A 151 3.04 8.71 10.22
CA SER A 151 3.30 8.28 11.59
C SER A 151 4.53 7.40 11.65
N LYS A 152 5.34 7.56 12.70
CA LYS A 152 6.50 6.72 12.98
C LYS A 152 6.13 5.73 14.08
N LEU A 153 6.36 4.46 13.81
CA LEU A 153 6.19 3.37 14.76
C LEU A 153 7.57 2.86 15.17
N LYS A 154 7.78 2.66 16.48
CA LYS A 154 9.02 2.17 17.06
C LYS A 154 8.78 0.89 17.83
N ALA A 155 9.64 -0.09 17.63
CA ALA A 155 9.66 -1.34 18.37
C ALA A 155 10.95 -1.47 19.17
N ARG A 156 10.86 -1.92 20.42
CA ARG A 156 12.00 -2.21 21.28
C ARG A 156 11.79 -3.53 22.00
N ILE A 157 12.85 -4.30 22.21
CA ILE A 157 12.80 -5.48 23.09
C ILE A 157 12.63 -4.98 24.54
N GLU A 158 11.63 -5.47 25.26
CA GLU A 158 11.31 -5.02 26.63
C GLU A 158 12.32 -5.57 27.65
N GLU A 159 12.94 -6.72 27.37
CA GLU A 159 13.86 -7.36 28.31
C GLU A 159 15.10 -6.52 28.60
N THR A 160 15.45 -6.44 29.88
CA THR A 160 16.53 -5.58 30.38
C THR A 160 17.91 -5.96 29.82
N VAL A 161 18.12 -7.24 29.51
CA VAL A 161 19.35 -7.77 28.93
C VAL A 161 19.61 -7.20 27.52
N TYR A 162 18.56 -6.83 26.79
CA TYR A 162 18.63 -6.26 25.44
C TYR A 162 18.52 -4.73 25.41
N LYS A 163 18.70 -4.03 26.55
CA LYS A 163 18.70 -2.56 26.58
C LYS A 163 19.71 -1.89 25.65
N HIS A 164 20.78 -2.61 25.32
CA HIS A 164 21.84 -2.16 24.41
C HIS A 164 21.43 -2.24 22.93
N VAL A 165 20.43 -3.05 22.58
CA VAL A 165 19.92 -3.20 21.22
C VAL A 165 19.06 -1.98 20.87
N PRO A 166 19.40 -1.22 19.81
CA PRO A 166 18.60 -0.09 19.36
C PRO A 166 17.19 -0.54 18.96
N GLY A 167 16.20 0.32 19.24
CA GLY A 167 14.83 0.09 18.75
C GLY A 167 14.74 0.24 17.24
N ALA A 168 13.92 -0.60 16.61
CA ALA A 168 13.62 -0.52 15.18
C ALA A 168 12.53 0.53 14.93
N GLU A 169 12.67 1.33 13.87
CA GLU A 169 11.66 2.34 13.51
C GLU A 169 11.18 2.15 12.07
N VAL A 170 9.88 2.34 11.86
CA VAL A 170 9.25 2.38 10.53
C VAL A 170 8.35 3.60 10.42
N ARG A 171 8.48 4.31 9.30
CA ARG A 171 7.56 5.41 8.95
C ARG A 171 6.48 4.87 8.03
N LEU A 172 5.23 5.10 8.41
CA LEU A 172 4.03 4.73 7.68
C LEU A 172 3.32 5.98 7.17
N PHE A 173 2.64 5.85 6.04
CA PHE A 173 1.82 6.88 5.42
C PHE A 173 0.37 6.38 5.38
N ILE A 174 -0.53 7.14 6.00
CA ILE A 174 -1.96 6.86 6.01
C ILE A 174 -2.60 7.77 4.95
N LEU A 175 -3.24 7.16 3.96
CA LEU A 175 -3.79 7.81 2.78
C LEU A 175 -5.31 7.58 2.70
N GLU A 176 -6.01 8.48 2.02
CA GLU A 176 -7.34 8.14 1.51
C GLU A 176 -7.19 7.32 0.23
N ASN A 177 -8.09 6.35 0.01
CA ASN A 177 -8.16 5.66 -1.26
C ASN A 177 -8.83 6.59 -2.29
N ILE A 178 -8.02 7.22 -3.14
CA ILE A 178 -8.46 8.21 -4.12
C ILE A 178 -8.17 7.69 -5.52
N ILE A 179 -9.09 7.93 -6.45
CA ILE A 179 -8.93 7.68 -7.88
C ILE A 179 -9.24 8.94 -8.69
N LEU A 180 -8.63 9.03 -9.86
CA LEU A 180 -9.06 9.97 -10.90
C LEU A 180 -10.17 9.32 -11.72
N ASN A 181 -11.16 10.11 -12.13
CA ASN A 181 -12.21 9.71 -13.05
C ASN A 181 -12.18 10.66 -14.25
N PRO A 182 -11.85 10.16 -15.46
CA PRO A 182 -11.59 8.77 -15.81
C PRO A 182 -10.30 8.21 -15.20
N ALA A 183 -10.29 6.90 -14.96
CA ALA A 183 -9.15 6.15 -14.42
C ALA A 183 -8.31 5.44 -15.51
N TYR A 184 -8.46 5.86 -16.75
CA TYR A 184 -7.80 5.28 -17.93
C TYR A 184 -7.07 6.37 -18.73
N ASP A 185 -6.20 5.95 -19.63
CA ASP A 185 -5.45 6.86 -20.51
C ASP A 185 -6.39 7.58 -21.49
N VAL A 186 -6.26 8.90 -21.56
CA VAL A 186 -7.14 9.76 -22.37
C VAL A 186 -6.39 10.27 -23.59
N TYR A 187 -7.05 10.19 -24.76
CA TYR A 187 -6.54 10.70 -26.02
C TYR A 187 -7.34 11.94 -26.42
N LEU A 188 -6.67 13.09 -26.60
CA LEU A 188 -7.29 14.37 -26.95
C LEU A 188 -6.72 14.92 -28.25
N LEU A 189 -7.52 15.66 -29.02
CA LEU A 189 -6.98 16.51 -30.09
C LEU A 189 -6.58 17.86 -29.52
N VAL A 190 -5.69 18.56 -30.22
CA VAL A 190 -5.30 19.93 -29.88
C VAL A 190 -6.53 20.84 -29.84
N GLY A 191 -6.67 21.62 -28.78
CA GLY A 191 -7.79 22.52 -28.53
C GLY A 191 -8.96 21.89 -27.77
N MET A 192 -8.99 20.56 -27.63
CA MET A 192 -10.03 19.87 -26.87
C MET A 192 -9.74 19.88 -25.38
N SER A 193 -10.79 19.74 -24.57
CA SER A 193 -10.68 19.71 -23.12
C SER A 193 -11.47 18.58 -22.48
N MET A 194 -11.04 18.16 -21.30
CA MET A 194 -11.70 17.12 -20.52
C MET A 194 -11.71 17.49 -19.04
N GLN A 195 -12.87 17.36 -18.41
CA GLN A 195 -13.01 17.52 -16.97
C GLN A 195 -12.73 16.20 -16.25
N TYR A 196 -11.79 16.24 -15.30
CA TYR A 196 -11.53 15.14 -14.37
C TYR A 196 -12.32 15.34 -13.08
N LYS A 197 -12.77 14.23 -12.50
CA LYS A 197 -13.28 14.19 -11.12
C LYS A 197 -12.32 13.43 -10.24
N VAL A 198 -12.15 13.90 -9.01
CA VAL A 198 -11.35 13.21 -8.00
C VAL A 198 -12.32 12.49 -7.08
N MET A 199 -12.24 11.16 -7.02
CA MET A 199 -13.19 10.34 -6.27
C MET A 199 -12.50 9.64 -5.10
N LYS A 200 -13.13 9.64 -3.94
CA LYS A 200 -12.73 8.88 -2.75
C LYS A 200 -13.50 7.58 -2.68
N ILE A 201 -12.82 6.49 -2.33
CA ILE A 201 -13.42 5.19 -2.09
C ILE A 201 -13.37 4.94 -0.58
N ARG A 202 -14.55 4.75 0.03
CA ARG A 202 -14.68 4.33 1.43
C ARG A 202 -15.70 3.23 1.54
N GLN A 203 -15.32 2.09 2.14
CA GLN A 203 -16.19 0.93 2.34
C GLN A 203 -16.97 0.50 1.07
N GLY A 204 -16.29 0.56 -0.09
CA GLY A 204 -16.89 0.23 -1.39
C GLY A 204 -17.79 1.31 -2.01
N LYS A 205 -17.99 2.46 -1.35
CA LYS A 205 -18.74 3.59 -1.90
C LYS A 205 -17.80 4.66 -2.45
N MET A 206 -18.10 5.14 -3.66
CA MET A 206 -17.41 6.26 -4.28
C MET A 206 -18.10 7.59 -3.94
N THR A 207 -17.35 8.59 -3.48
CA THR A 207 -17.81 9.97 -3.25
C THR A 207 -16.86 10.95 -3.91
N GLU A 208 -17.39 12.07 -4.39
CA GLU A 208 -16.57 13.09 -5.04
C GLU A 208 -15.79 13.92 -4.01
N LEU A 209 -14.48 14.06 -4.20
CA LEU A 209 -13.66 15.03 -3.51
C LEU A 209 -13.80 16.36 -4.24
N ILE A 210 -14.38 17.35 -3.55
CA ILE A 210 -14.50 18.70 -4.06
C ILE A 210 -13.11 19.28 -4.27
N MET A 211 -12.89 19.80 -5.48
CA MET A 211 -11.68 20.50 -5.88
C MET A 211 -11.99 21.98 -6.12
N PRO A 212 -11.07 22.90 -5.80
CA PRO A 212 -9.77 22.66 -5.16
C PRO A 212 -9.90 22.19 -3.70
N SER A 213 -8.97 21.35 -3.25
CA SER A 213 -8.94 20.76 -1.91
C SER A 213 -7.85 21.40 -1.05
N ASP A 214 -8.05 21.47 0.26
CA ASP A 214 -7.02 21.93 1.21
C ASP A 214 -5.88 20.91 1.37
N GLN A 215 -6.15 19.62 1.13
CA GLN A 215 -5.19 18.54 1.36
C GLN A 215 -4.49 18.09 0.08
N TYR A 216 -5.20 18.14 -1.05
CA TYR A 216 -4.72 17.60 -2.31
C TYR A 216 -4.61 18.68 -3.38
N GLU A 217 -3.68 18.47 -4.30
CA GLU A 217 -3.47 19.31 -5.45
C GLU A 217 -3.31 18.46 -6.70
N LEU A 218 -4.03 18.83 -7.75
CA LEU A 218 -3.94 18.21 -9.06
C LEU A 218 -2.99 19.02 -9.94
N GLN A 219 -2.07 18.34 -10.61
CA GLN A 219 -1.03 18.98 -11.43
C GLN A 219 -0.79 18.20 -12.71
N VAL A 220 -0.44 18.91 -13.78
CA VAL A 220 0.08 18.31 -15.01
C VAL A 220 1.61 18.29 -14.93
N GLN A 221 2.19 17.11 -15.05
CA GLN A 221 3.64 16.87 -14.93
C GLN A 221 4.14 15.95 -16.05
N ASN A 222 5.47 15.79 -16.12
CA ASN A 222 6.15 14.84 -17.02
C ASN A 222 5.74 14.96 -18.49
N SER A 223 5.60 16.19 -18.98
CA SER A 223 5.25 16.43 -20.37
C SER A 223 6.39 16.03 -21.31
N THR A 224 6.08 15.20 -22.29
CA THR A 224 6.98 14.80 -23.38
C THR A 224 6.38 15.27 -24.70
N LEU A 225 7.15 16.07 -25.43
CA LEU A 225 6.70 16.65 -26.70
C LEU A 225 6.84 15.65 -27.84
N SER A 226 5.91 15.70 -28.79
CA SER A 226 6.09 15.01 -30.06
C SER A 226 7.23 15.63 -30.89
N PRO A 227 7.85 14.89 -31.83
CA PRO A 227 8.88 15.43 -32.72
C PRO A 227 8.40 16.71 -33.43
N GLY A 228 9.20 17.79 -33.32
CA GLY A 228 8.85 19.10 -33.86
C GLY A 228 7.89 19.94 -33.00
N GLY A 229 7.61 19.53 -31.76
CA GLY A 229 6.86 20.32 -30.79
C GLY A 229 7.62 21.56 -30.30
N ASP A 230 6.87 22.55 -29.83
CA ASP A 230 7.43 23.80 -29.32
C ASP A 230 7.75 23.68 -27.83
N THR A 231 9.02 23.88 -27.46
CA THR A 231 9.48 23.79 -26.07
C THR A 231 8.95 24.93 -25.18
N THR A 232 8.44 26.03 -25.76
CA THR A 232 7.91 27.14 -24.96
C THR A 232 6.48 26.90 -24.46
N TRP A 233 5.79 25.89 -25.01
CA TRP A 233 4.42 25.55 -24.63
C TRP A 233 4.35 24.19 -23.94
N PRO A 234 3.45 23.99 -22.97
CA PRO A 234 3.20 22.67 -22.42
C PRO A 234 2.31 21.84 -23.36
N VAL A 235 2.35 20.50 -23.24
CA VAL A 235 1.46 19.59 -23.98
C VAL A 235 -0.01 19.83 -23.64
N ALA A 236 -0.29 20.04 -22.35
CA ALA A 236 -1.63 20.30 -21.82
C ALA A 236 -1.57 21.29 -20.65
N ARG A 237 -2.69 21.98 -20.41
CA ARG A 237 -2.86 22.91 -19.29
C ARG A 237 -4.06 22.50 -18.45
N LEU A 238 -3.89 22.51 -17.14
CA LEU A 238 -4.94 22.24 -16.17
C LEU A 238 -5.51 23.54 -15.61
N ASP A 239 -6.83 23.69 -15.65
CA ASP A 239 -7.57 24.60 -14.80
C ASP A 239 -7.91 23.88 -13.49
N GLN A 240 -7.24 24.28 -12.40
CA GLN A 240 -7.38 23.64 -11.08
C GLN A 240 -8.75 23.85 -10.44
N ALA A 241 -9.45 24.95 -10.75
CA ALA A 241 -10.74 25.26 -10.15
C ALA A 241 -11.84 24.34 -10.68
N THR A 242 -11.78 24.04 -11.98
CA THR A 242 -12.76 23.17 -12.66
C THR A 242 -12.28 21.74 -12.82
N CYS A 243 -11.00 21.46 -12.54
CA CYS A 243 -10.32 20.20 -12.87
C CYS A 243 -10.36 19.86 -14.36
N THR A 244 -10.35 20.89 -15.22
CA THR A 244 -10.41 20.72 -16.67
C THR A 244 -9.02 20.78 -17.27
N VAL A 245 -8.62 19.72 -17.98
CA VAL A 245 -7.38 19.69 -18.76
C VAL A 245 -7.69 20.08 -20.20
N THR A 246 -6.93 21.03 -20.75
CA THR A 246 -7.00 21.46 -22.15
C THR A 246 -5.74 21.03 -22.88
N ALA A 247 -5.89 20.34 -24.00
CA ALA A 247 -4.79 19.94 -24.88
C ALA A 247 -4.31 21.13 -25.72
N LEU A 248 -2.99 21.39 -25.73
CA LEU A 248 -2.41 22.56 -26.38
C LEU A 248 -1.48 22.21 -27.55
N GLN A 249 -0.75 21.11 -27.45
CA GLN A 249 0.07 20.61 -28.55
C GLN A 249 0.34 19.10 -28.42
N ARG A 250 0.77 18.49 -29.52
CA ARG A 250 1.02 17.05 -29.61
C ARG A 250 2.10 16.57 -28.64
N GLY A 251 1.85 15.45 -27.98
CA GLY A 251 2.74 14.89 -26.99
C GLY A 251 1.98 14.08 -25.95
N GLN A 252 2.65 13.81 -24.84
CA GLN A 252 2.09 13.10 -23.70
C GLN A 252 2.33 13.93 -22.43
N ALA A 253 1.38 13.91 -21.50
CA ALA A 253 1.54 14.50 -20.17
C ALA A 253 0.82 13.64 -19.13
N ASN A 254 1.25 13.75 -17.87
CA ASN A 254 0.65 13.02 -16.77
C ASN A 254 -0.13 13.98 -15.89
N LEU A 255 -1.38 13.65 -15.60
CA LEU A 255 -2.18 14.28 -14.58
C LEU A 255 -1.92 13.55 -13.25
N VAL A 256 -1.35 14.23 -12.28
CA VAL A 256 -0.91 13.65 -11.01
C VAL A 256 -1.62 14.34 -9.86
N LEU A 257 -2.25 13.55 -9.00
CA LEU A 257 -2.73 14.02 -7.71
C LEU A 257 -1.58 13.96 -6.70
N SER A 258 -1.37 15.04 -5.96
CA SER A 258 -0.34 15.13 -4.91
C SER A 258 -0.97 15.58 -3.60
N HIS A 259 -0.31 15.27 -2.48
CA HIS A 259 -0.71 15.75 -1.16
C HIS A 259 0.13 16.99 -0.81
N LYS A 260 -0.52 18.06 -0.34
CA LYS A 260 0.15 19.36 -0.09
C LYS A 260 1.12 19.34 1.09
N SER A 261 0.89 18.46 2.07
CA SER A 261 1.76 18.37 3.25
C SER A 261 3.13 17.75 2.95
N VAL A 262 4.19 18.42 3.38
CA VAL A 262 5.59 17.95 3.34
C VAL A 262 5.77 16.65 4.13
N SER A 263 4.98 16.42 5.19
CA SER A 263 5.07 15.18 5.97
C SER A 263 4.67 13.92 5.18
N MET A 264 4.02 14.11 4.02
CA MET A 264 3.64 13.03 3.11
C MET A 264 4.65 12.83 1.97
N GLN A 265 5.77 13.56 1.96
CA GLN A 265 6.87 13.32 1.02
C GLN A 265 7.45 11.91 1.26
N GLY A 266 7.35 11.06 0.24
CA GLY A 266 7.73 9.64 0.28
C GLY A 266 6.55 8.67 0.18
N ALA A 267 5.30 9.14 0.34
CA ALA A 267 4.14 8.40 -0.15
C ALA A 267 4.22 8.33 -1.68
N SER A 268 4.23 7.12 -2.22
CA SER A 268 4.59 6.85 -3.61
C SER A 268 3.38 6.58 -4.52
N LYS A 269 2.16 6.48 -3.98
CA LYS A 269 0.98 6.00 -4.73
C LYS A 269 -0.27 6.87 -4.58
N LEU A 270 -0.18 8.13 -5.00
CA LEU A 270 -1.39 8.89 -5.33
C LEU A 270 -1.75 8.66 -6.81
N PRO A 271 -3.04 8.69 -7.17
CA PRO A 271 -3.50 8.34 -8.51
C PRO A 271 -2.90 9.29 -9.56
N ASN A 272 -2.55 8.69 -10.70
CA ASN A 272 -2.09 9.36 -11.89
C ASN A 272 -2.94 8.95 -13.10
N GLY A 273 -2.99 9.81 -14.11
CA GLY A 273 -3.61 9.53 -15.40
C GLY A 273 -2.71 10.02 -16.51
N THR A 274 -2.68 9.30 -17.63
CA THR A 274 -1.90 9.72 -18.80
C THR A 274 -2.81 10.39 -19.82
N ILE A 275 -2.33 11.50 -20.37
CA ILE A 275 -3.02 12.27 -21.40
C ILE A 275 -2.13 12.28 -22.63
N PHE A 276 -2.66 11.75 -23.73
CA PHE A 276 -2.03 11.76 -25.04
C PHE A 276 -2.72 12.81 -25.92
N VAL A 277 -1.95 13.74 -26.46
CA VAL A 277 -2.43 14.73 -27.43
C VAL A 277 -2.01 14.26 -28.82
N VAL A 278 -3.00 13.85 -29.61
CA VAL A 278 -2.82 13.11 -30.88
C VAL A 278 -3.52 13.82 -32.04
N ASP A 279 -3.17 13.42 -33.25
CA ASP A 279 -3.87 13.82 -34.47
C ASP A 279 -4.99 12.82 -34.79
N PRO A 280 -6.12 13.29 -35.37
CA PRO A 280 -7.16 12.40 -35.86
C PRO A 280 -6.71 11.76 -37.19
N GLU A 281 -6.94 10.46 -37.34
CA GLU A 281 -6.57 9.71 -38.56
C GLU A 281 -7.78 9.03 -39.21
N TYR A 282 -8.63 8.38 -38.40
CA TYR A 282 -9.77 7.61 -38.90
C TYR A 282 -11.07 7.97 -38.18
N LEU A 283 -12.18 7.84 -38.90
CA LEU A 283 -13.53 7.85 -38.33
C LEU A 283 -14.04 6.41 -38.24
N GLY A 284 -14.42 6.01 -37.03
CA GLY A 284 -15.20 4.80 -36.80
C GLY A 284 -16.69 5.13 -36.76
N PHE A 285 -17.49 4.20 -37.23
CA PHE A 285 -18.94 4.31 -37.20
C PHE A 285 -19.49 3.05 -36.54
N SER A 286 -20.28 3.22 -35.49
CA SER A 286 -20.98 2.13 -34.81
C SER A 286 -22.49 2.35 -34.88
N ILE A 287 -23.26 1.25 -34.99
CA ILE A 287 -24.71 1.29 -35.13
C ILE A 287 -25.36 0.51 -34.01
N HIS A 288 -26.31 1.14 -33.32
CA HIS A 288 -27.12 0.52 -32.28
C HIS A 288 -28.61 0.59 -32.63
N PRO A 289 -29.39 -0.47 -32.39
CA PRO A 289 -28.99 -1.79 -31.90
C PRO A 289 -28.45 -2.72 -33.00
N GLY A 290 -27.50 -3.58 -32.65
CA GLY A 290 -27.17 -4.79 -33.42
C GLY A 290 -25.88 -4.76 -34.24
N GLU A 291 -25.12 -3.66 -34.25
CA GLU A 291 -23.79 -3.57 -34.87
C GLU A 291 -23.74 -4.06 -36.33
N ARG A 292 -24.84 -3.90 -37.07
CA ARG A 292 -24.98 -4.35 -38.46
C ARG A 292 -25.24 -3.17 -39.36
N TRP A 293 -24.58 -3.18 -40.52
CA TRP A 293 -24.77 -2.19 -41.59
C TRP A 293 -25.91 -2.55 -42.55
N VAL A 294 -26.50 -3.74 -42.39
CA VAL A 294 -27.75 -4.11 -43.07
C VAL A 294 -28.89 -3.78 -42.12
N LEU A 295 -29.64 -2.74 -42.46
CA LEU A 295 -30.67 -2.14 -41.60
C LEU A 295 -32.08 -2.56 -42.06
N GLU A 296 -32.97 -2.78 -41.10
CA GLU A 296 -34.37 -3.07 -41.33
C GLU A 296 -35.14 -1.77 -41.60
N THR A 297 -36.09 -1.80 -42.53
CA THR A 297 -37.01 -0.68 -42.76
C THR A 297 -37.92 -0.48 -41.56
N GLU A 298 -38.32 0.77 -41.31
CA GLU A 298 -39.23 1.17 -40.20
C GLU A 298 -38.66 0.96 -38.78
N ARG A 299 -37.34 0.77 -38.66
CA ARG A 299 -36.64 0.67 -37.37
C ARG A 299 -35.72 1.86 -37.14
N PHE A 300 -35.66 2.33 -35.91
CA PHE A 300 -34.75 3.40 -35.50
C PHE A 300 -33.38 2.83 -35.13
N TYR A 301 -32.35 3.50 -35.64
CA TYR A 301 -30.94 3.19 -35.37
C TYR A 301 -30.21 4.46 -34.94
N GLU A 302 -29.35 4.32 -33.94
CA GLU A 302 -28.39 5.33 -33.54
C GLU A 302 -27.05 5.02 -34.20
N ILE A 303 -26.51 5.99 -34.94
CA ILE A 303 -25.17 5.89 -35.53
C ILE A 303 -24.25 6.80 -34.71
N THR A 304 -23.28 6.19 -34.03
CA THR A 304 -22.25 6.93 -33.30
C THR A 304 -21.02 7.07 -34.17
N ILE A 305 -20.53 8.30 -34.29
CA ILE A 305 -19.27 8.60 -34.98
C ILE A 305 -18.18 8.73 -33.92
N GLU A 306 -17.11 7.98 -34.10
CA GLU A 306 -15.96 7.93 -33.20
C GLU A 306 -14.71 8.36 -33.96
N VAL A 307 -13.82 9.07 -33.29
CA VAL A 307 -12.55 9.54 -33.88
C VAL A 307 -11.41 8.70 -33.33
N TYR A 308 -10.51 8.26 -34.19
CA TYR A 308 -9.36 7.43 -33.83
C TYR A 308 -8.05 8.04 -34.31
N ASP A 309 -6.99 7.83 -33.55
CA ASP A 309 -5.63 8.13 -33.97
C ASP A 309 -5.04 7.03 -34.89
N LYS A 310 -3.81 7.23 -35.37
CA LYS A 310 -3.07 6.27 -36.20
C LYS A 310 -2.87 4.89 -35.56
N SER A 311 -3.00 4.79 -34.24
CA SER A 311 -2.80 3.58 -33.46
C SER A 311 -4.12 2.95 -33.01
N ILE A 312 -5.26 3.43 -33.55
CA ILE A 312 -6.62 2.94 -33.25
C ILE A 312 -6.99 3.22 -31.78
N ASN A 313 -6.42 4.27 -31.18
CA ASN A 313 -6.87 4.77 -29.89
C ASN A 313 -8.07 5.69 -30.11
N LYS A 314 -9.15 5.43 -29.36
CA LYS A 314 -10.36 6.27 -29.41
C LYS A 314 -10.08 7.62 -28.77
N VAL A 315 -10.29 8.68 -29.53
CA VAL A 315 -10.18 10.06 -29.09
C VAL A 315 -11.40 10.43 -28.25
N TYR A 316 -11.14 11.07 -27.12
CA TYR A 316 -12.17 11.64 -26.26
C TYR A 316 -12.75 12.90 -26.89
N LEU A 317 -14.06 12.91 -27.06
CA LEU A 317 -14.81 14.04 -27.61
C LEU A 317 -15.28 14.93 -26.45
N SER A 318 -14.73 16.14 -26.38
CA SER A 318 -15.11 17.16 -25.39
C SER A 318 -16.55 17.61 -25.60
N GLU A 319 -17.30 17.82 -24.52
CA GLU A 319 -18.57 18.54 -24.61
C GLU A 319 -18.29 19.96 -25.12
N VAL A 320 -18.71 20.25 -26.35
CA VAL A 320 -18.67 21.61 -26.89
C VAL A 320 -19.70 22.41 -26.11
N ARG A 321 -19.26 23.24 -25.16
CA ARG A 321 -20.10 24.35 -24.70
C ARG A 321 -20.14 25.35 -25.84
N GLU A 322 -21.26 25.41 -26.55
CA GLU A 322 -21.57 26.52 -27.44
C GLU A 322 -21.45 27.82 -26.62
N THR A 323 -20.44 28.63 -26.95
CA THR A 323 -20.29 30.01 -26.47
C THR A 323 -21.00 30.96 -27.40
#